data_AF-A0A1M5HN33-F1
#
_entry.id   AF-A0A1M5HN33-F1
#
_cell.length_a   1.000
_cell.length_b   1.000
_cell.length_c   1.000
_cell.angle_alpha   90.00
_cell.angle_beta   90.00
_cell.angle_gamma   90.00
#
_symmetry.space_group_name_H-M   'P 1'
#
loop_
_entity.id
_entity.type
_entity.pdbx_description
1 polymer ?
#
loop_
_entity_poly.entity_id
_entity_poly.type
_entity_poly.pdbx_seq_one_letter_code
_entity_poly.pdbx_strand_id
1 'polypeptide(L)'
;MTGTRLTVGDPAPAFALPDTAGEQVRLDPAAHAATVVVFTADGCPFALAWHDRVQDVARRYAARGVAVLQVVSNDDTDHPEDSLDGMRRRVDAGELAGPFLRDAEQSVAQAYGATATPEVFVVDPTGVVRYHGAPDADHDDPAQDAAWLRAALDDVLAGREVARPVTSPAGCSIKWRVELLWWAGCPSHDGAAALLRDTLAGLGRGDVRVAEREVRTREEAARLGFPGSPTFAVGRRDLYPVDAPPALTCRVYPRADGRSSPLPEPAGLADRLRTALARPWDLPHWVDPRRPAPADSPS
;
A
#
# COMPACT_ATOMS: atom_id res chain seq x y z
N MET A 1 -14.24 -3.13 10.46
CA MET A 1 -13.13 -4.04 10.14
C MET A 1 -11.90 -3.20 9.85
N THR A 2 -10.98 -3.13 10.81
CA THR A 2 -9.58 -2.72 10.58
C THR A 2 -9.06 -3.51 9.39
N GLY A 3 -8.50 -2.85 8.38
CA GLY A 3 -8.06 -3.52 7.15
C GLY A 3 -7.04 -4.60 7.51
N THR A 4 -7.39 -5.86 7.26
CA THR A 4 -6.49 -7.00 7.48
C THR A 4 -5.43 -6.94 6.39
N ARG A 5 -4.15 -6.84 6.79
CA ARG A 5 -3.02 -7.04 5.88
C ARG A 5 -3.07 -8.48 5.39
N LEU A 6 -2.98 -8.68 4.07
CA LEU A 6 -3.00 -10.04 3.50
C LEU A 6 -1.84 -10.84 4.07
N THR A 7 -2.07 -12.13 4.26
CA THR A 7 -1.05 -13.13 4.57
C THR A 7 -1.11 -14.28 3.56
N VAL A 8 -0.14 -15.18 3.63
CA VAL A 8 -0.14 -16.39 2.80
C VAL A 8 -1.37 -17.25 3.12
N GLY A 9 -2.03 -17.72 2.06
CA GLY A 9 -3.29 -18.44 2.13
C GLY A 9 -4.53 -17.59 1.83
N ASP A 10 -4.41 -16.25 1.90
CA ASP A 10 -5.51 -15.35 1.57
C ASP A 10 -5.73 -15.24 0.05
N PRO A 11 -6.97 -15.03 -0.41
CA PRO A 11 -7.23 -14.68 -1.80
C PRO A 11 -6.67 -13.30 -2.13
N ALA A 12 -5.96 -13.18 -3.24
CA ALA A 12 -5.48 -11.90 -3.74
C ALA A 12 -6.67 -11.03 -4.22
N PRO A 13 -6.83 -9.79 -3.72
CA PRO A 13 -7.87 -8.88 -4.16
C PRO A 13 -7.75 -8.59 -5.66
N ALA A 14 -8.86 -8.72 -6.38
CA ALA A 14 -8.91 -8.32 -7.78
C ALA A 14 -8.68 -6.81 -7.93
N PHE A 15 -7.95 -6.42 -8.97
CA PHE A 15 -7.79 -5.02 -9.33
C PHE A 15 -7.67 -4.83 -10.85
N ALA A 16 -7.93 -3.60 -11.29
CA ALA A 16 -7.60 -3.09 -12.61
C ALA A 16 -6.93 -1.73 -12.42
N LEU A 17 -5.71 -1.58 -12.93
CA LEU A 17 -4.95 -0.33 -12.83
C LEU A 17 -4.45 0.09 -14.22
N PRO A 18 -4.41 1.40 -14.51
CA PRO A 18 -3.77 1.89 -15.71
C PRO A 18 -2.25 1.68 -15.64
N ASP A 19 -1.66 1.28 -16.76
CA ASP A 19 -0.22 1.40 -16.98
C ASP A 19 0.18 2.85 -17.34
N THR A 20 1.45 3.05 -17.71
CA THR A 20 1.98 4.37 -18.08
C THR A 20 1.41 4.95 -19.39
N ALA A 21 0.85 4.09 -20.26
CA ALA A 21 0.16 4.45 -21.49
C ALA A 21 -1.35 4.66 -21.28
N GLY A 22 -1.88 4.31 -20.09
CA GLY A 22 -3.29 4.39 -19.75
C GLY A 22 -4.09 3.11 -20.04
N GLU A 23 -3.43 2.04 -20.47
CA GLU A 23 -4.06 0.74 -20.70
C GLU A 23 -4.42 0.08 -19.36
N GLN A 24 -5.63 -0.46 -19.25
CA GLN A 24 -6.10 -1.11 -18.03
C GLN A 24 -5.57 -2.55 -17.93
N VAL A 25 -4.61 -2.75 -17.03
CA VAL A 25 -4.06 -4.06 -16.71
C VAL A 25 -4.78 -4.63 -15.49
N ARG A 26 -5.19 -5.91 -15.58
CA ARG A 26 -5.90 -6.61 -14.52
C ARG A 26 -5.02 -7.69 -13.90
N LEU A 27 -5.22 -7.95 -12.62
CA LEU A 27 -4.79 -9.21 -12.04
C LEU A 27 -5.68 -10.33 -12.58
N ASP A 28 -5.11 -11.20 -13.41
CA ASP A 28 -5.74 -12.45 -13.87
C ASP A 28 -4.87 -13.64 -13.45
N PRO A 29 -5.11 -14.22 -12.27
CA PRO A 29 -4.29 -15.31 -11.76
C PRO A 29 -4.32 -16.54 -12.68
N ALA A 30 -5.48 -16.85 -13.27
CA ALA A 30 -5.67 -18.06 -14.07
C ALA A 30 -4.97 -18.01 -15.44
N ALA A 31 -4.61 -16.81 -15.92
CA ALA A 31 -3.87 -16.62 -17.17
C ALA A 31 -2.37 -16.95 -17.05
N HIS A 32 -1.85 -17.14 -15.83
CA HIS A 32 -0.42 -17.30 -15.58
C HIS A 32 -0.13 -18.50 -14.68
N ALA A 33 1.07 -19.06 -14.79
CA ALA A 33 1.54 -20.13 -13.89
C ALA A 33 1.83 -19.59 -12.47
N ALA A 34 2.14 -18.30 -12.37
CA ALA A 34 2.10 -17.49 -11.14
C ALA A 34 2.07 -16.01 -11.53
N THR A 35 1.56 -15.15 -10.65
CA THR A 35 1.65 -13.69 -10.80
C THR A 35 2.34 -13.08 -9.59
N VAL A 36 3.40 -12.31 -9.83
CA VAL A 36 4.04 -11.47 -8.80
C VAL A 36 3.38 -10.10 -8.84
N VAL A 37 2.85 -9.64 -7.72
CA VAL A 37 2.45 -8.24 -7.51
C VAL A 37 3.50 -7.61 -6.60
N VAL A 38 4.21 -6.60 -7.09
CA VAL A 38 5.22 -5.88 -6.32
C VAL A 38 4.82 -4.42 -6.19
N PHE A 39 4.59 -3.97 -4.95
CA PHE A 39 4.46 -2.55 -4.66
C PHE A 39 5.84 -1.93 -4.64
N THR A 40 6.08 -0.93 -5.47
CA THR A 40 7.41 -0.34 -5.68
C THR A 40 7.31 1.19 -5.78
N ALA A 41 8.45 1.84 -5.96
CA ALA A 41 8.58 3.28 -6.12
C ALA A 41 9.74 3.61 -7.07
N ASP A 42 9.70 4.80 -7.64
CA ASP A 42 10.72 5.39 -8.48
C ASP A 42 11.75 6.18 -7.66
N GLY A 43 11.33 6.72 -6.51
CA GLY A 43 12.19 7.52 -5.63
C GLY A 43 12.81 6.81 -4.44
N CYS A 44 12.27 5.67 -4.03
CA CYS A 44 12.75 5.01 -2.81
C CYS A 44 14.12 4.36 -3.07
N PRO A 45 15.17 4.66 -2.27
CA PRO A 45 16.49 4.04 -2.43
C PRO A 45 16.44 2.50 -2.31
N PHE A 46 15.57 1.94 -1.47
CA PHE A 46 15.40 0.49 -1.36
C PHE A 46 14.77 -0.12 -2.63
N ALA A 47 13.74 0.54 -3.19
CA ALA A 47 13.12 0.10 -4.42
C ALA A 47 14.10 0.13 -5.59
N LEU A 48 14.94 1.16 -5.66
CA LEU A 48 16.02 1.27 -6.64
C LEU A 48 17.09 0.17 -6.43
N ALA A 49 17.50 -0.09 -5.20
CA ALA A 49 18.51 -1.11 -4.89
C ALA A 49 18.08 -2.55 -5.24
N TRP A 50 16.78 -2.84 -5.16
CA TRP A 50 16.22 -4.14 -5.60
C TRP A 50 15.75 -4.16 -7.06
N HIS A 51 15.71 -3.01 -7.74
CA HIS A 51 15.07 -2.87 -9.04
C HIS A 51 15.55 -3.91 -10.06
N ASP A 52 16.86 -3.95 -10.33
CA ASP A 52 17.44 -4.82 -11.34
C ASP A 52 17.16 -6.30 -11.07
N ARG A 53 17.17 -6.71 -9.80
CA ARG A 53 16.86 -8.09 -9.37
C ARG A 53 15.40 -8.44 -9.65
N VAL A 54 14.47 -7.53 -9.39
CA VAL A 54 13.04 -7.72 -9.70
C VAL A 54 12.83 -7.80 -11.22
N GLN A 55 13.53 -6.97 -12.01
CA GLN A 55 13.44 -7.05 -13.47
C GLN A 55 14.04 -8.34 -14.01
N ASP A 56 15.14 -8.83 -13.44
CA ASP A 56 15.72 -10.12 -13.82
C ASP A 56 14.76 -11.28 -13.52
N VAL A 57 14.09 -11.25 -12.36
CA VAL A 57 13.00 -12.21 -12.06
C VAL A 57 11.92 -12.16 -13.14
N ALA A 58 11.46 -10.97 -13.51
CA ALA A 58 10.45 -10.83 -14.55
C ALA A 58 10.91 -11.41 -15.90
N ARG A 59 12.13 -11.08 -16.34
CA ARG A 59 12.72 -11.61 -17.59
C ARG A 59 12.88 -13.13 -17.55
N ARG A 60 13.46 -13.67 -16.48
CA ARG A 60 13.82 -15.09 -16.36
C ARG A 60 12.60 -15.99 -16.23
N TYR A 61 11.57 -15.54 -15.50
CA TYR A 61 10.39 -16.35 -15.23
C TYR A 61 9.26 -16.14 -16.25
N ALA A 62 9.34 -15.14 -17.13
CA ALA A 62 8.38 -14.94 -18.23
C ALA A 62 8.23 -16.19 -19.11
N ALA A 63 9.35 -16.82 -19.50
CA ALA A 63 9.34 -18.05 -20.30
C ALA A 63 8.71 -19.26 -19.58
N ARG A 64 8.54 -19.18 -18.26
CA ARG A 64 7.89 -20.19 -17.41
C ARG A 64 6.45 -19.82 -17.07
N GLY A 65 5.89 -18.81 -17.75
CA GLY A 65 4.50 -18.38 -17.58
C GLY A 65 4.24 -17.50 -16.37
N VAL A 66 5.26 -16.86 -15.80
CA VAL A 66 5.09 -15.91 -14.68
C VAL A 66 4.90 -14.49 -15.19
N ALA A 67 3.89 -13.80 -14.65
CA ALA A 67 3.72 -12.36 -14.84
C ALA A 67 4.27 -11.58 -13.63
N VAL A 68 4.85 -10.40 -13.85
CA VAL A 68 5.28 -9.49 -12.79
C VAL A 68 4.59 -8.13 -12.99
N LEU A 69 3.64 -7.82 -12.12
CA LEU A 69 2.89 -6.57 -12.07
C LEU A 69 3.52 -5.64 -11.04
N GLN A 70 4.01 -4.49 -11.49
CA GLN A 70 4.75 -3.54 -10.67
C GLN A 70 3.87 -2.33 -10.40
N VAL A 71 3.58 -2.03 -9.13
CA VAL A 71 2.54 -1.07 -8.73
C VAL A 71 3.14 0.10 -7.95
N VAL A 72 2.98 1.32 -8.46
CA VAL A 72 3.35 2.56 -7.76
C VAL A 72 2.12 3.19 -7.13
N SER A 73 2.10 3.17 -5.79
CA SER A 73 0.97 3.64 -4.99
C SER A 73 1.28 4.93 -4.23
N ASN A 74 2.51 5.44 -4.29
CA ASN A 74 2.90 6.63 -3.54
C ASN A 74 2.12 7.88 -3.99
N ASP A 75 1.84 8.77 -3.03
CA ASP A 75 1.39 10.14 -3.29
C ASP A 75 2.58 10.92 -3.86
N ASP A 76 2.41 11.41 -5.08
CA ASP A 76 3.44 12.05 -5.88
C ASP A 76 3.56 13.56 -5.63
N THR A 77 2.77 14.11 -4.71
CA THR A 77 2.79 15.55 -4.43
C THR A 77 4.16 16.03 -3.91
N ASP A 78 4.73 15.31 -2.95
CA ASP A 78 6.07 15.59 -2.38
C ASP A 78 7.11 14.56 -2.82
N HIS A 79 6.73 13.64 -3.72
CA HIS A 79 7.57 12.60 -4.31
C HIS A 79 7.34 12.58 -5.84
N PRO A 80 7.68 13.67 -6.56
CA PRO A 80 7.35 13.84 -7.98
C PRO A 80 7.98 12.79 -8.90
N GLU A 81 9.01 12.08 -8.43
CA GLU A 81 9.58 10.94 -9.09
C GLU A 81 8.62 9.75 -9.21
N ASP A 82 7.68 9.58 -8.26
CA ASP A 82 6.61 8.57 -8.30
C ASP A 82 5.38 9.00 -9.14
N SER A 83 5.46 10.16 -9.80
CA SER A 83 4.41 10.63 -10.69
C SER A 83 4.30 9.77 -11.96
N LEU A 84 3.17 9.85 -12.66
CA LEU A 84 2.99 9.17 -13.95
C LEU A 84 4.09 9.54 -14.97
N ASP A 85 4.55 10.80 -14.97
CA ASP A 85 5.64 11.22 -15.85
C ASP A 85 7.00 10.66 -15.40
N GLY A 86 7.22 10.48 -14.10
CA GLY A 86 8.37 9.73 -13.58
C GLY A 86 8.39 8.29 -14.04
N MET A 87 7.24 7.62 -13.90
CA MET A 87 7.08 6.24 -14.34
C MET A 87 7.32 6.08 -15.84
N ARG A 88 6.79 6.99 -16.67
CA ARG A 88 7.01 7.01 -18.13
C ARG A 88 8.48 7.10 -18.49
N ARG A 89 9.24 7.97 -17.81
CA ARG A 89 10.68 8.11 -18.07
C ARG A 89 11.44 6.80 -17.88
N ARG A 90 11.07 6.01 -16.87
CA ARG A 90 11.71 4.70 -16.62
C ARG A 90 11.32 3.66 -17.67
N VAL A 91 10.04 3.65 -18.09
CA VAL A 91 9.58 2.80 -19.19
C VAL A 91 10.30 3.15 -20.49
N ASP A 92 10.41 4.43 -20.83
CA ASP A 92 11.11 4.92 -22.02
C ASP A 92 12.63 4.61 -21.98
N ALA A 93 13.21 4.55 -20.78
CA ALA A 93 14.60 4.14 -20.56
C ALA A 93 14.82 2.61 -20.70
N GLY A 94 13.77 1.82 -20.89
CA GLY A 94 13.85 0.36 -21.02
C GLY A 94 14.15 -0.36 -19.71
N GLU A 95 13.91 0.30 -18.57
CA GLU A 95 14.19 -0.25 -17.25
C GLU A 95 13.20 -1.35 -16.84
N LEU A 96 12.02 -1.43 -17.45
CA LEU A 96 10.92 -2.30 -17.00
C LEU A 96 10.80 -3.57 -17.84
N ALA A 97 10.68 -4.72 -17.17
CA ALA A 97 10.47 -6.04 -17.74
C ALA A 97 9.05 -6.60 -17.48
N GLY A 98 8.04 -5.74 -17.52
CA GLY A 98 6.63 -6.09 -17.31
C GLY A 98 5.75 -4.86 -17.12
N PRO A 99 4.43 -5.03 -16.92
CA PRO A 99 3.51 -3.92 -16.70
C PRO A 99 3.89 -3.06 -15.50
N PHE A 100 3.90 -1.73 -15.69
CA PHE A 100 4.18 -0.75 -14.66
C PHE A 100 2.97 0.15 -14.43
N LEU A 101 2.34 -0.03 -13.27
CA LEU A 101 0.95 0.32 -12.99
C LEU A 101 0.84 1.43 -11.95
N ARG A 102 -0.08 2.36 -12.16
CA ARG A 102 -0.31 3.49 -11.26
C ARG A 102 -1.56 3.26 -10.40
N ASP A 103 -1.37 3.10 -9.09
CA ASP A 103 -2.44 3.12 -8.09
C ASP A 103 -2.59 4.52 -7.47
N ALA A 104 -3.10 5.48 -8.26
CA ALA A 104 -3.25 6.88 -7.83
C ALA A 104 -4.26 7.08 -6.66
N GLU A 105 -5.14 6.10 -6.50
CA GLU A 105 -6.17 6.01 -5.47
C GLU A 105 -5.63 5.37 -4.19
N GLN A 106 -4.50 4.66 -4.29
CA GLN A 106 -3.87 3.85 -3.23
C GLN A 106 -4.76 2.70 -2.74
N SER A 107 -5.82 2.39 -3.48
CA SER A 107 -6.84 1.41 -3.11
C SER A 107 -6.32 -0.03 -3.19
N VAL A 108 -5.42 -0.32 -4.13
CA VAL A 108 -4.82 -1.65 -4.31
C VAL A 108 -3.78 -1.89 -3.22
N ALA A 109 -2.93 -0.91 -2.92
CA ALA A 109 -2.02 -0.98 -1.78
C ALA A 109 -2.79 -1.22 -0.46
N GLN A 110 -3.95 -0.59 -0.27
CA GLN A 110 -4.78 -0.82 0.91
C GLN A 110 -5.40 -2.21 0.94
N ALA A 111 -5.93 -2.68 -0.19
CA ALA A 111 -6.56 -3.99 -0.28
C ALA A 111 -5.55 -5.11 0.02
N TYR A 112 -4.28 -4.91 -0.37
CA TYR A 112 -3.18 -5.82 -0.07
C TYR A 112 -2.62 -5.63 1.34
N GLY A 113 -2.84 -4.47 1.96
CA GLY A 113 -2.19 -4.09 3.21
C GLY A 113 -0.68 -3.91 3.06
N ALA A 114 -0.23 -3.48 1.87
CA ALA A 114 1.17 -3.17 1.62
C ALA A 114 1.61 -1.97 2.48
N THR A 115 2.82 -2.04 3.01
CA THR A 115 3.41 -1.00 3.87
C THR A 115 4.78 -0.55 3.38
N ALA A 116 5.49 -1.34 2.57
CA ALA A 116 6.84 -1.06 2.10
C ALA A 116 6.95 -0.90 0.58
N THR A 117 8.08 -0.30 0.16
CA THR A 117 8.55 -0.29 -1.23
C THR A 117 10.03 -0.73 -1.26
N PRO A 118 10.36 -1.89 -1.87
CA PRO A 118 9.46 -2.85 -2.49
C PRO A 118 8.76 -3.77 -1.46
N GLU A 119 7.56 -4.23 -1.78
CA GLU A 119 6.87 -5.32 -1.06
C GLU A 119 6.23 -6.27 -2.06
N VAL A 120 6.51 -7.57 -1.91
CA VAL A 120 6.22 -8.60 -2.91
C VAL A 120 5.13 -9.54 -2.44
N PHE A 121 4.21 -9.86 -3.34
CA PHE A 121 3.19 -10.89 -3.20
C PHE A 121 3.27 -11.85 -4.39
N VAL A 122 3.43 -13.15 -4.16
CA VAL A 122 3.30 -14.18 -5.22
C VAL A 122 1.92 -14.80 -5.12
N VAL A 123 1.16 -14.72 -6.20
CA VAL A 123 -0.19 -15.24 -6.35
C VAL A 123 -0.14 -16.45 -7.28
N ASP A 124 -0.72 -17.56 -6.85
CA ASP A 124 -0.80 -18.77 -7.68
C ASP A 124 -1.96 -18.71 -8.70
N PRO A 125 -2.09 -19.68 -9.62
CA PRO A 125 -3.14 -19.66 -10.64
C PRO A 125 -4.57 -19.72 -10.09
N THR A 126 -4.73 -20.14 -8.82
CA THR A 126 -6.03 -20.18 -8.14
C THR A 126 -6.39 -18.84 -7.49
N GLY A 127 -5.50 -17.85 -7.57
CA GLY A 127 -5.70 -16.52 -7.01
C GLY A 127 -5.32 -16.41 -5.54
N VAL A 128 -4.53 -17.34 -5.00
CA VAL A 128 -4.16 -17.35 -3.59
C VAL A 128 -2.72 -16.90 -3.39
N VAL A 129 -2.48 -16.08 -2.37
CA VAL A 129 -1.14 -15.62 -2.00
C VAL A 129 -0.33 -16.81 -1.43
N ARG A 130 0.83 -17.08 -2.04
CA ARG A 130 1.78 -18.14 -1.65
C ARG A 130 3.07 -17.61 -1.04
N TYR A 131 3.38 -16.34 -1.32
CA TYR A 131 4.53 -15.67 -0.74
C TYR A 131 4.24 -14.20 -0.46
N HIS A 132 4.76 -13.68 0.64
CA HIS A 132 4.63 -12.29 1.03
C HIS A 132 5.89 -11.77 1.75
N GLY A 133 6.48 -10.68 1.27
CA GLY A 133 7.55 -9.96 1.98
C GLY A 133 8.57 -9.28 1.06
N ALA A 134 9.87 -9.39 1.40
CA ALA A 134 10.97 -8.74 0.68
C ALA A 134 11.63 -9.67 -0.36
N PRO A 135 12.19 -9.18 -1.47
CA PRO A 135 12.80 -10.04 -2.50
C PRO A 135 13.91 -10.98 -1.98
N ASP A 136 14.74 -10.48 -1.06
CA ASP A 136 15.80 -11.17 -0.33
C ASP A 136 16.12 -10.42 0.98
N ALA A 137 17.20 -10.79 1.68
CA ALA A 137 17.51 -10.25 3.01
C ALA A 137 18.10 -8.84 2.97
N ASP A 138 18.87 -8.52 1.93
CA ASP A 138 19.68 -7.31 1.90
C ASP A 138 19.65 -6.61 0.55
N HIS A 139 19.04 -5.42 0.56
CA HIS A 139 19.04 -4.52 -0.57
C HIS A 139 20.45 -4.05 -0.98
N ASP A 140 21.43 -4.03 -0.07
CA ASP A 140 22.81 -3.60 -0.35
C ASP A 140 23.68 -4.72 -0.96
N ASP A 141 23.22 -5.97 -0.93
CA ASP A 141 23.94 -7.13 -1.46
C ASP A 141 23.27 -7.69 -2.73
N PRO A 142 23.62 -7.20 -3.92
CA PRO A 142 23.02 -7.65 -5.17
C PRO A 142 23.30 -9.14 -5.46
N ALA A 143 24.32 -9.75 -4.84
CA ALA A 143 24.63 -11.17 -5.05
C ALA A 143 23.56 -12.11 -4.46
N GLN A 144 22.68 -11.61 -3.58
CA GLN A 144 21.53 -12.37 -3.09
C GLN A 144 20.44 -12.56 -4.14
N ASP A 145 20.43 -11.73 -5.18
CA ASP A 145 19.75 -12.01 -6.44
C ASP A 145 18.25 -12.38 -6.29
N ALA A 146 17.54 -11.71 -5.38
CA ALA A 146 16.14 -11.98 -5.04
C ALA A 146 15.87 -13.45 -4.66
N ALA A 147 16.82 -14.10 -3.96
CA ALA A 147 16.79 -15.52 -3.67
C ALA A 147 15.49 -16.01 -3.01
N TRP A 148 14.85 -15.21 -2.14
CA TRP A 148 13.60 -15.62 -1.48
C TRP A 148 12.43 -15.61 -2.46
N LEU A 149 12.29 -14.55 -3.26
CA LEU A 149 11.27 -14.47 -4.30
C LEU A 149 11.45 -15.59 -5.34
N ARG A 150 12.69 -15.84 -5.78
CA ARG A 150 12.97 -16.90 -6.76
C ARG A 150 12.66 -18.30 -6.23
N ALA A 151 13.08 -18.59 -5.00
CA ALA A 151 12.75 -19.86 -4.36
C ALA A 151 11.23 -20.06 -4.24
N ALA A 152 10.50 -19.02 -3.83
CA ALA A 152 9.04 -19.07 -3.76
C ALA A 152 8.40 -19.35 -5.14
N LEU A 153 8.85 -18.67 -6.19
CA LEU A 153 8.39 -18.94 -7.55
C LEU A 153 8.72 -20.36 -8.01
N ASP A 154 9.91 -20.87 -7.70
CA ASP A 154 10.32 -22.22 -8.05
C ASP A 154 9.49 -23.29 -7.34
N ASP A 155 9.08 -23.05 -6.09
CA ASP A 155 8.18 -23.93 -5.36
C ASP A 155 6.76 -23.88 -5.93
N VAL A 156 6.20 -22.68 -6.15
CA VAL A 156 4.86 -22.51 -6.74
C VAL A 156 4.77 -23.17 -8.12
N LEU A 157 5.75 -22.91 -9.00
CA LEU A 157 5.77 -23.47 -10.35
C LEU A 157 5.95 -25.00 -10.37
N ALA A 158 6.53 -25.56 -9.32
CA ALA A 158 6.65 -27.00 -9.16
C ALA A 158 5.48 -27.65 -8.40
N GLY A 159 4.48 -26.87 -7.98
CA GLY A 159 3.37 -27.34 -7.17
C GLY A 159 3.78 -27.79 -5.76
N ARG A 160 4.88 -27.26 -5.23
CA ARG A 160 5.36 -27.53 -3.87
C ARG A 160 4.88 -26.46 -2.89
N GLU A 161 4.89 -26.81 -1.61
CA GLU A 161 4.77 -25.84 -0.54
C GLU A 161 5.98 -24.89 -0.55
N VAL A 162 5.74 -23.59 -0.41
CA VAL A 162 6.79 -22.58 -0.38
C VAL A 162 7.52 -22.69 0.96
N ALA A 163 8.82 -22.99 0.93
CA ALA A 163 9.59 -23.24 2.15
C ALA A 163 9.70 -22.01 3.09
N ARG A 164 9.67 -20.80 2.52
CA ARG A 164 9.68 -19.53 3.25
C ARG A 164 8.53 -18.65 2.76
N PRO A 165 7.29 -18.91 3.19
CA PRO A 165 6.11 -18.26 2.63
C PRO A 165 5.98 -16.79 3.08
N VAL A 166 6.50 -16.44 4.26
CA VAL A 166 6.43 -15.08 4.80
C VAL A 166 7.83 -14.60 5.15
N THR A 167 8.15 -13.38 4.74
CA THR A 167 9.33 -12.64 5.18
C THR A 167 8.94 -11.24 5.61
N SER A 168 9.79 -10.61 6.42
CA SER A 168 9.53 -9.23 6.82
C SER A 168 9.71 -8.30 5.61
N PRO A 169 8.72 -7.44 5.30
CA PRO A 169 8.93 -6.42 4.28
C PRO A 169 10.03 -5.46 4.75
N ALA A 170 10.84 -4.99 3.82
CA ALA A 170 11.88 -4.01 4.08
C ALA A 170 11.86 -2.96 2.97
N GLY A 171 12.05 -1.70 3.36
CA GLY A 171 12.03 -0.59 2.42
C GLY A 171 11.47 0.70 3.01
N CYS A 172 11.33 1.71 2.16
CA CYS A 172 10.62 2.92 2.53
C CYS A 172 9.15 2.60 2.74
N SER A 173 8.50 3.24 3.71
CA SER A 173 7.04 3.13 3.83
C SER A 173 6.33 3.72 2.62
N ILE A 174 5.20 3.14 2.21
CA ILE A 174 4.31 3.74 1.21
C ILE A 174 3.95 5.18 1.61
N LYS A 175 3.98 6.08 0.63
CA LYS A 175 3.65 7.50 0.81
C LYS A 175 2.15 7.70 0.73
N TRP A 176 1.47 7.40 1.83
CA TRP A 176 0.02 7.54 1.93
C TRP A 176 -0.43 9.01 1.87
N ARG A 177 -1.46 9.28 1.07
CA ARG A 177 -2.16 10.57 1.07
C ARG A 177 -3.01 10.68 2.32
N VAL A 178 -2.79 11.71 3.13
CA VAL A 178 -3.63 12.01 4.29
C VAL A 178 -4.51 13.21 3.97
N GLU A 179 -5.83 13.02 4.02
CA GLU A 179 -6.80 14.02 3.62
C GLU A 179 -7.75 14.39 4.76
N LEU A 180 -8.06 15.68 4.86
CA LEU A 180 -9.21 16.18 5.58
C LEU A 180 -10.24 16.65 4.56
N LEU A 181 -11.34 15.89 4.43
CA LEU A 181 -12.45 16.26 3.57
C LEU A 181 -13.44 17.11 4.38
N TRP A 182 -13.89 18.22 3.81
CA TRP A 182 -14.83 19.15 4.44
C TRP A 182 -15.72 19.82 3.39
N TRP A 183 -16.81 20.49 3.78
CA TRP A 183 -17.61 21.32 2.87
C TRP A 183 -17.69 22.74 3.43
N ALA A 184 -17.96 23.72 2.57
CA ALA A 184 -17.86 25.16 2.89
C ALA A 184 -18.51 25.61 4.22
N GLY A 185 -19.62 24.98 4.64
CA GLY A 185 -20.33 25.32 5.87
C GLY A 185 -19.96 24.47 7.09
N CYS A 186 -18.83 23.75 7.08
CA CYS A 186 -18.39 22.95 8.21
C CYS A 186 -17.92 23.84 9.39
N PRO A 187 -18.65 23.89 10.52
CA PRO A 187 -18.26 24.73 11.66
C PRO A 187 -17.06 24.17 12.45
N SER A 188 -16.64 22.94 12.16
CA SER A 188 -15.57 22.23 12.88
C SER A 188 -14.34 21.97 12.01
N HIS A 189 -14.26 22.58 10.83
CA HIS A 189 -13.16 22.39 9.88
C HIS A 189 -11.80 22.77 10.48
N ASP A 190 -11.66 24.00 11.00
CA ASP A 190 -10.41 24.46 11.63
C ASP A 190 -9.98 23.56 12.81
N GLY A 191 -10.95 23.17 13.65
CA GLY A 191 -10.71 22.27 14.77
C GLY A 191 -10.30 20.86 14.33
N ALA A 192 -10.85 20.36 13.23
CA ALA A 192 -10.47 19.09 12.64
C ALA A 192 -9.06 19.13 12.03
N ALA A 193 -8.73 20.22 11.33
CA ALA A 193 -7.40 20.44 10.75
C ALA A 193 -6.32 20.51 11.83
N ALA A 194 -6.58 21.24 12.92
CA ALA A 194 -5.69 21.28 14.08
C ALA A 194 -5.54 19.89 14.72
N LEU A 195 -6.66 19.21 15.00
CA LEU A 195 -6.65 17.87 15.59
C LEU A 195 -5.82 16.87 14.76
N LEU A 196 -6.00 16.86 13.44
CA LEU A 196 -5.25 15.97 12.56
C LEU A 196 -3.75 16.27 12.57
N ARG A 197 -3.36 17.54 12.41
CA ARG A 197 -1.95 17.96 12.42
C ARG A 197 -1.27 17.67 13.76
N ASP A 198 -1.93 18.01 14.87
CA ASP A 198 -1.40 17.78 16.22
C ASP A 198 -1.27 16.29 16.53
N THR A 199 -2.24 15.48 16.09
CA THR A 199 -2.18 14.03 16.25
C THR A 199 -1.03 13.43 15.45
N LEU A 200 -0.84 13.81 14.18
CA LEU A 200 0.30 13.37 13.38
C LEU A 200 1.63 13.77 14.00
N ALA A 201 1.76 15.02 14.46
CA ALA A 201 2.95 15.49 15.15
C ALA A 201 3.24 14.67 16.42
N GLY A 202 2.22 14.38 17.23
CA GLY A 202 2.34 13.54 18.43
C GLY A 202 2.72 12.08 18.14
N LEU A 203 2.46 11.59 16.92
CA LEU A 203 2.90 10.28 16.44
C LEU A 203 4.32 10.31 15.84
N GLY A 204 5.00 11.45 15.83
CA GLY A 204 6.28 11.63 15.15
C GLY A 204 6.16 11.59 13.62
N ARG A 205 4.97 11.93 13.10
CA ARG A 205 4.62 11.92 11.67
C ARG A 205 4.42 13.32 11.09
N GLY A 206 5.21 14.27 11.58
CA GLY A 206 5.22 15.65 11.06
C GLY A 206 5.74 15.77 9.63
N ASP A 207 6.35 14.70 9.10
CA ASP A 207 6.75 14.54 7.70
C ASP A 207 5.57 14.32 6.75
N VAL A 208 4.41 13.91 7.27
CA VAL A 208 3.25 13.59 6.46
C VAL A 208 2.46 14.86 6.14
N ARG A 209 2.38 15.21 4.86
CA ARG A 209 1.55 16.32 4.38
C ARG A 209 0.07 15.98 4.52
N VAL A 210 -0.69 16.93 5.06
CA VAL A 210 -2.15 16.87 5.14
C VAL A 210 -2.74 17.70 4.01
N ALA A 211 -3.54 17.07 3.15
CA ALA A 211 -4.31 17.75 2.13
C ALA A 211 -5.71 18.07 2.65
N GLU A 212 -6.06 19.35 2.71
CA GLU A 212 -7.41 19.78 3.05
C GLU A 212 -8.22 19.95 1.76
N ARG A 213 -9.29 19.19 1.60
CA ARG A 213 -10.09 19.15 0.37
C ARG A 213 -11.54 19.56 0.65
N GLU A 214 -11.93 20.66 0.04
CA GLU A 214 -13.32 21.08 0.00
C GLU A 214 -14.12 20.21 -0.99
N VAL A 215 -15.14 19.54 -0.48
CA VAL A 215 -16.16 18.79 -1.21
C VAL A 215 -17.28 19.75 -1.55
N ARG A 216 -17.46 20.04 -2.84
CA ARG A 216 -18.37 21.11 -3.29
C ARG A 216 -19.71 20.62 -3.81
N THR A 217 -19.78 19.35 -4.22
CA THR A 217 -20.96 18.79 -4.88
C THR A 217 -21.33 17.44 -4.30
N ARG A 218 -22.60 17.03 -4.48
CA ARG A 218 -23.04 15.68 -4.12
C ARG A 218 -22.38 14.59 -4.96
N GLU A 219 -22.06 14.89 -6.22
CA GLU A 219 -21.35 13.97 -7.10
C GLU A 219 -19.92 13.74 -6.60
N GLU A 220 -19.22 14.81 -6.23
CA GLU A 220 -17.90 14.70 -5.62
C GLU A 220 -17.98 13.96 -4.28
N ALA A 221 -18.97 14.24 -3.45
CA ALA A 221 -19.20 13.51 -2.21
C ALA A 221 -19.39 12.01 -2.47
N ALA A 222 -20.19 11.64 -3.47
CA ALA A 222 -20.41 10.25 -3.86
C ALA A 222 -19.12 9.56 -4.31
N ARG A 223 -18.33 10.21 -5.17
CA ARG A 223 -17.05 9.69 -5.66
C ARG A 223 -16.03 9.47 -4.54
N LEU A 224 -16.01 10.34 -3.53
CA LEU A 224 -15.10 10.27 -2.40
C LEU A 224 -15.63 9.42 -1.24
N GLY A 225 -16.87 8.90 -1.33
CA GLY A 225 -17.54 8.25 -0.22
C GLY A 225 -17.65 9.15 1.01
N PHE A 226 -17.86 10.46 0.84
CA PHE A 226 -17.84 11.46 1.89
C PHE A 226 -19.17 11.54 2.65
N PRO A 227 -19.29 10.96 3.88
CA PRO A 227 -20.56 10.91 4.61
C PRO A 227 -20.94 12.27 5.23
N GLY A 228 -20.00 13.22 5.27
CA GLY A 228 -20.16 14.54 5.88
C GLY A 228 -18.84 15.07 6.44
N SER A 229 -18.82 16.35 6.80
CA SER A 229 -17.62 17.01 7.35
C SER A 229 -17.56 16.98 8.88
N PRO A 230 -16.36 16.95 9.47
CA PRO A 230 -15.10 16.61 8.81
C PRO A 230 -15.05 15.12 8.47
N THR A 231 -14.21 14.72 7.52
CA THR A 231 -13.88 13.30 7.29
C THR A 231 -12.37 13.18 7.19
N PHE A 232 -11.79 12.31 8.02
CA PHE A 232 -10.36 12.04 8.08
C PHE A 232 -10.09 10.80 7.23
N ALA A 233 -9.28 10.92 6.19
CA ALA A 233 -9.00 9.83 5.27
C ALA A 233 -7.50 9.60 5.08
N VAL A 234 -7.14 8.33 4.85
CA VAL A 234 -5.80 7.92 4.44
C VAL A 234 -5.95 7.07 3.19
N GLY A 235 -5.27 7.42 2.10
CA GLY A 235 -5.43 6.81 0.78
C GLY A 235 -6.89 6.69 0.35
N ARG A 236 -7.66 7.78 0.48
CA ARG A 236 -9.10 7.85 0.20
C ARG A 236 -10.02 6.96 1.05
N ARG A 237 -9.49 6.25 2.05
CA ARG A 237 -10.30 5.50 3.01
C ARG A 237 -10.61 6.33 4.23
N ASP A 238 -11.90 6.50 4.50
CA ASP A 238 -12.38 7.09 5.75
C ASP A 238 -11.89 6.26 6.95
N LEU A 239 -11.23 6.92 7.90
CA LEU A 239 -10.75 6.30 9.13
C LEU A 239 -11.91 5.89 10.06
N TYR A 240 -13.10 6.46 9.89
CA TYR A 240 -14.27 6.24 10.75
C TYR A 240 -15.50 5.74 9.97
N PRO A 241 -15.40 4.72 9.10
CA PRO A 241 -16.45 4.38 8.15
C PRO A 241 -17.83 4.27 8.83
N VAL A 242 -18.83 4.94 8.23
CA VAL A 242 -20.23 4.94 8.67
C VAL A 242 -21.11 4.45 7.55
N ASP A 243 -22.20 3.78 7.89
CA ASP A 243 -23.26 3.44 6.94
C ASP A 243 -24.19 4.65 6.77
N ALA A 244 -23.74 5.62 5.97
CA ALA A 244 -24.48 6.83 5.66
C ALA A 244 -24.25 7.24 4.20
N PRO A 245 -25.28 7.75 3.51
CA PRO A 245 -25.13 8.20 2.14
C PRO A 245 -24.21 9.43 2.07
N PRO A 246 -23.39 9.57 1.03
CA PRO A 246 -22.55 10.74 0.88
C PRO A 246 -23.35 12.04 0.77
N ALA A 247 -22.97 13.06 1.55
CA ALA A 247 -23.71 14.31 1.64
C ALA A 247 -22.85 15.49 2.09
N LEU A 248 -23.23 16.70 1.65
CA LEU A 248 -22.69 17.98 2.14
C LEU A 248 -23.36 18.34 3.47
N THR A 249 -23.05 17.58 4.51
CA THR A 249 -23.67 17.70 5.84
C THR A 249 -22.63 17.65 6.96
N CYS A 250 -23.06 17.97 8.18
CA CYS A 250 -22.26 17.77 9.38
C CYS A 250 -22.19 16.28 9.74
N ARG A 251 -21.00 15.83 10.11
CA ARG A 251 -20.74 14.50 10.64
C ARG A 251 -20.64 14.54 12.16
N VAL A 252 -21.04 13.45 12.80
CA VAL A 252 -20.86 13.23 14.23
C VAL A 252 -20.01 11.99 14.49
N TYR A 253 -19.20 12.06 15.53
CA TYR A 253 -18.32 11.00 16.00
C TYR A 253 -18.82 10.52 17.37
N PRO A 254 -19.08 9.21 17.53
CA PRO A 254 -19.44 8.64 18.81
C PRO A 254 -18.24 8.65 19.77
N ARG A 255 -18.51 8.89 21.05
CA ARG A 255 -17.52 8.81 22.13
C ARG A 255 -17.77 7.62 23.04
N ALA A 256 -16.73 7.20 23.77
CA ALA A 256 -16.82 6.09 24.72
C ALA A 256 -17.85 6.33 25.85
N ASP A 257 -18.12 7.59 26.17
CA ASP A 257 -19.11 8.00 27.19
C ASP A 257 -20.57 8.05 26.68
N GLY A 258 -20.82 7.59 25.45
CA GLY A 258 -22.14 7.57 24.83
C GLY A 258 -22.60 8.91 24.25
N ARG A 259 -21.81 10.00 24.39
CA ARG A 259 -22.11 11.28 23.74
C ARG A 259 -21.61 11.31 22.30
N SER A 260 -22.12 12.26 21.52
CA SER A 260 -21.66 12.55 20.17
C SER A 260 -20.90 13.86 20.14
N SER A 261 -19.95 13.98 19.21
CA SER A 261 -19.08 15.14 19.04
C SER A 261 -18.87 15.44 17.56
N PRO A 262 -18.68 16.71 17.16
CA PRO A 262 -18.33 17.04 15.78
C PRO A 262 -16.90 16.59 15.39
N LEU A 263 -16.06 16.26 16.37
CA LEU A 263 -14.71 15.73 16.18
C LEU A 263 -14.53 14.39 16.92
N PRO A 264 -13.70 13.46 16.40
CA PRO A 264 -13.35 12.25 17.12
C PRO A 264 -12.45 12.55 18.34
N GLU A 265 -12.33 11.56 19.22
CA GLU A 265 -11.37 11.64 20.33
C GLU A 265 -9.92 11.54 19.81
N PRO A 266 -8.98 12.37 20.31
CA PRO A 266 -7.59 12.36 19.83
C PRO A 266 -6.93 10.98 19.91
N ALA A 267 -7.16 10.23 20.99
CA ALA A 267 -6.62 8.88 21.12
C ALA A 267 -7.15 7.92 20.04
N GLY A 268 -8.45 7.99 19.74
CA GLY A 268 -9.04 7.18 18.68
C GLY A 268 -8.55 7.54 17.28
N LEU A 269 -8.25 8.83 17.03
CA LEU A 269 -7.64 9.26 15.77
C LEU A 269 -6.19 8.77 15.67
N ALA A 270 -5.44 8.89 16.76
CA ALA A 270 -4.06 8.44 16.84
C ALA A 270 -3.94 6.94 16.54
N ASP A 271 -4.80 6.10 17.14
CA ASP A 271 -4.79 4.66 16.90
C ASP A 271 -5.02 4.32 15.42
N ARG A 272 -6.01 4.96 14.80
CA ARG A 272 -6.34 4.75 13.38
C ARG A 272 -5.23 5.22 12.46
N LEU A 273 -4.61 6.37 12.75
CA LEU A 273 -3.47 6.88 11.98
C LEU A 273 -2.24 5.99 12.12
N ARG A 274 -1.95 5.45 13.32
CA ARG A 274 -0.85 4.48 13.50
C ARG A 274 -1.05 3.24 12.64
N THR A 275 -2.26 2.69 12.60
CA THR A 275 -2.57 1.53 11.76
C THR A 275 -2.50 1.88 10.28
N ALA A 276 -3.14 2.97 9.86
CA ALA A 276 -3.24 3.33 8.44
C ALA A 276 -1.90 3.76 7.83
N LEU A 277 -0.99 4.30 8.65
CA LEU A 277 0.32 4.78 8.24
C LEU A 277 1.45 3.87 8.75
N ALA A 278 1.15 2.61 9.08
CA ALA A 278 2.12 1.67 9.63
C ALA A 278 3.35 1.57 8.73
N ARG A 279 4.53 1.69 9.33
CA ARG A 279 5.80 1.45 8.64
C ARG A 279 6.14 -0.04 8.72
N PRO A 280 7.02 -0.56 7.86
CA PRO A 280 7.34 -1.98 7.85
C PRO A 280 7.78 -2.50 9.23
N TRP A 281 8.63 -1.74 9.92
CA TRP A 281 9.12 -2.06 11.27
C TRP A 281 8.14 -1.80 12.41
N ASP A 282 6.97 -1.21 12.15
CA ASP A 282 5.90 -1.11 13.14
C ASP A 282 4.99 -2.37 13.12
N LEU A 283 5.19 -3.28 12.16
CA LEU A 283 4.33 -4.45 11.99
C LEU A 283 4.55 -5.49 13.12
N PRO A 284 3.48 -6.17 13.56
CA PRO A 284 3.61 -7.32 14.44
C PRO A 284 4.51 -8.38 13.82
N HIS A 285 5.40 -8.96 14.63
CA HIS A 285 6.36 -10.01 14.20
C HIS A 285 7.38 -9.58 13.14
N TRP A 286 7.51 -8.28 12.86
CA TRP A 286 8.59 -7.80 12.00
C TRP A 286 9.96 -8.11 12.62
N VAL A 287 10.85 -8.65 11.80
CA VAL A 287 12.25 -8.90 12.11
C VAL A 287 13.10 -8.26 11.03
N ASP A 288 14.24 -7.67 11.42
CA ASP A 288 15.19 -7.09 10.46
C ASP A 288 15.67 -8.19 9.50
N PRO A 289 15.33 -8.13 8.19
CA PRO A 289 15.69 -9.20 7.25
C PRO A 289 17.20 -9.44 7.15
N ARG A 290 18.02 -8.42 7.45
CA ARG A 290 19.49 -8.51 7.42
C ARG A 290 20.08 -9.17 8.66
N ARG A 291 19.30 -9.32 9.73
CA ARG A 291 19.76 -9.99 10.94
C ARG A 291 19.37 -11.47 10.87
N PRO A 292 20.31 -12.40 11.04
CA PRO A 292 19.95 -13.80 11.19
C PRO A 292 19.02 -13.96 12.40
N ALA A 293 17.97 -14.76 12.24
CA ALA A 293 17.12 -15.14 13.37
C ALA A 293 18.00 -15.75 14.47
N PRO A 294 17.78 -15.41 15.75
CA PRO A 294 18.50 -16.07 16.83
C PRO A 294 18.25 -17.58 16.74
N ALA A 295 19.30 -18.38 16.95
CA ALA A 295 19.35 -19.81 16.65
C ALA A 295 18.32 -20.69 17.39
N ASP A 296 17.52 -20.13 18.29
CA ASP A 296 16.61 -20.86 19.19
C ASP A 296 15.22 -20.21 19.27
N SER A 297 14.41 -20.35 18.23
CA SER A 297 12.96 -20.11 18.34
C SER A 297 12.23 -21.33 17.82
N PRO A 298 11.50 -22.08 18.69
CA PRO A 298 10.85 -23.31 18.29
C PRO A 298 9.69 -23.01 17.34
N SER A 299 9.59 -23.88 16.32
CA SER A 299 8.56 -23.92 15.28
C SER A 299 7.14 -24.06 15.81
#